data_AF-A0A800DG03-F1
#
_entry.id   AF-A0A800DG03-F1
#
_cell.length_a   1.000
_cell.length_b   1.000
_cell.length_c   1.000
_cell.angle_alpha   90.00
_cell.angle_beta   90.00
_cell.angle_gamma   90.00
#
_symmetry.space_group_name_H-M   'P 1'
#
loop_
_entity.id
_entity.type
_entity.pdbx_description
1 polymer ?
#
loop_
_entity_poly.entity_id
_entity_poly.type
_entity_poly.pdbx_seq_one_letter_code
_entity_poly.pdbx_strand_id
1 'polypeptide(L)' 'MTGWAGFQALGKALVAMGALIILVGGIIWALGRFPAGFRPLPGDILIRRGNFVFFFPIVTCLLISAALTLLFYLVSLFRR' A
#
# COMPACT_ATOMS: atom_id res chain seq x y z
N MET A 1 30.72 -13.99 -17.24
CA MET A 1 29.71 -15.01 -16.84
C MET A 1 28.79 -14.46 -15.75
N THR A 2 28.10 -13.33 -15.97
CA THR A 2 27.27 -12.63 -14.96
C THR A 2 25.79 -12.46 -15.35
N GLY A 3 25.40 -12.90 -16.56
CA GLY A 3 24.01 -12.73 -17.05
C GLY A 3 22.96 -13.49 -16.25
N TRP A 4 23.27 -14.69 -15.77
CA TRP A 4 22.33 -15.54 -15.04
C TRP A 4 21.94 -15.00 -13.66
N ALA A 5 22.88 -14.37 -12.96
CA ALA A 5 22.60 -13.71 -11.68
C ALA A 5 21.62 -12.53 -11.86
N GLY A 6 21.75 -11.79 -12.98
CA GLY A 6 20.81 -10.73 -13.36
C GLY A 6 19.39 -11.25 -13.61
N PHE A 7 19.25 -12.35 -14.37
CA PHE A 7 17.95 -12.98 -14.59
C PHE A 7 17.31 -13.54 -13.31
N GLN A 8 18.10 -14.10 -12.40
CA GLN A 8 17.59 -14.56 -11.10
C GLN A 8 17.12 -13.39 -10.21
N ALA A 9 17.88 -12.29 -10.15
CA ALA A 9 17.48 -11.10 -9.41
C ALA A 9 16.21 -10.46 -10.00
N LEU A 10 16.15 -10.37 -11.33
CA LEU A 10 14.98 -9.87 -12.05
C LEU A 10 13.75 -10.75 -11.78
N GLY A 11 13.88 -12.08 -11.86
CA GLY A 11 12.80 -13.02 -11.58
C GLY A 11 12.27 -12.88 -10.14
N LYS A 12 13.15 -12.76 -9.15
CA LYS A 12 12.76 -12.50 -7.75
C LYS A 12 12.03 -11.16 -7.61
N ALA A 13 12.50 -10.11 -8.27
CA ALA A 13 11.86 -8.80 -8.24
C ALA A 13 10.45 -8.82 -8.87
N LEU A 14 10.29 -9.50 -10.01
CA LEU A 14 8.99 -9.68 -10.66
C LEU A 14 7.99 -10.44 -9.78
N VAL A 15 8.43 -11.53 -9.14
CA VAL A 15 7.57 -12.29 -8.20
C VAL A 15 7.16 -11.43 -7.00
N ALA A 16 8.11 -10.70 -6.40
CA ALA A 16 7.82 -9.82 -5.27
C ALA A 16 6.84 -8.70 -5.65
N MET A 17 7.02 -8.10 -6.83
CA MET A 17 6.13 -7.05 -7.35
C MET A 17 4.73 -7.59 -7.67
N GLY A 18 4.63 -8.78 -8.26
CA GLY A 18 3.34 -9.45 -8.49
C GLY A 18 2.59 -9.74 -7.19
N ALA A 19 3.29 -10.25 -6.18
CA ALA A 19 2.71 -10.45 -4.85
C ALA A 19 2.23 -9.14 -4.22
N LEU A 20 3.00 -8.06 -4.33
CA LEU A 20 2.63 -6.73 -3.85
C LEU A 20 1.35 -6.22 -4.55
N ILE A 21 1.27 -6.37 -5.88
CA ILE A 21 0.09 -5.96 -6.66
C ILE A 21 -1.16 -6.74 -6.24
N ILE A 22 -1.05 -8.06 -6.07
CA ILE A 22 -2.16 -8.90 -5.59
C ILE A 22 -2.63 -8.44 -4.22
N LEU A 23 -1.69 -8.16 -3.31
CA LEU A 23 -1.99 -7.75 -1.95
C LEU A 23 -2.69 -6.38 -1.93
N VAL A 24 -2.16 -5.39 -2.64
CA VAL A 24 -2.76 -4.05 -2.77
C VAL A 24 -4.12 -4.13 -3.46
N GLY A 25 -4.22 -4.85 -4.57
CA GLY A 25 -5.49 -5.04 -5.30
C GLY A 25 -6.54 -5.75 -4.45
N GLY A 26 -6.14 -6.75 -3.67
CA GLY A 26 -7.00 -7.47 -2.74
C GLY A 26 -7.52 -6.57 -1.61
N ILE A 27 -6.68 -5.70 -1.05
CA ILE A 27 -7.09 -4.71 -0.05
C ILE A 27 -8.12 -3.74 -0.65
N ILE A 28 -7.86 -3.19 -1.84
CA ILE A 28 -8.80 -2.28 -2.51
C ILE A 28 -10.13 -2.98 -2.80
N TRP A 29 -10.08 -4.21 -3.30
CA TRP A 29 -11.27 -5.02 -3.59
C TRP A 29 -12.09 -5.31 -2.33
N ALA A 30 -11.44 -5.68 -1.23
CA ALA A 30 -12.10 -5.93 0.06
C ALA A 30 -12.71 -4.64 0.64
N LEU A 31 -12.00 -3.51 0.58
CA LEU A 31 -12.49 -2.22 1.04
C LEU A 31 -13.67 -1.71 0.20
N GLY A 32 -13.71 -2.02 -1.10
CA GLY A 32 -14.85 -1.73 -1.97
C GLY A 32 -16.11 -2.55 -1.66
N ARG A 33 -15.97 -3.67 -0.95
CA ARG A 33 -17.09 -4.55 -0.57
C ARG A 33 -17.73 -4.19 0.78
N PHE A 34 -17.14 -3.28 1.55
CA PHE A 34 -17.73 -2.83 2.82
C PHE A 34 -19.02 -2.03 2.55
N PRO A 35 -20.13 -2.32 3.26
CA PRO A 35 -21.43 -1.69 3.02
C PRO A 35 -21.47 -0.17 3.28
N ALA A 36 -20.43 0.40 3.90
CA ALA A 36 -20.26 1.84 4.07
C ALA A 36 -19.73 2.57 2.81
N GLY A 37 -19.25 1.83 1.80
CA GLY A 37 -18.51 2.35 0.66
C GLY A 37 -17.15 2.92 1.07
N PHE A 38 -16.21 3.01 0.12
CA PHE A 38 -14.93 3.69 0.32
C PHE A 38 -15.19 5.20 0.41
N ARG A 39 -15.74 5.66 1.53
CA ARG A 39 -15.81 7.07 1.85
C ARG A 39 -14.39 7.47 2.28
N PRO A 40 -13.78 8.47 1.63
CA PRO A 40 -12.53 9.04 2.11
C PRO A 40 -12.63 9.25 3.62
N LEU A 41 -11.61 8.84 4.38
CA LEU A 41 -11.61 9.12 5.81
C LEU A 41 -11.75 10.65 5.98
N PRO A 42 -12.51 11.13 6.98
CA PRO A 42 -12.59 12.57 7.22
C PRO A 42 -11.17 13.13 7.40
N GLY A 43 -10.73 13.95 6.44
CA GLY A 43 -9.36 14.47 6.35
C GLY A 43 -8.62 14.12 5.05
N ASP A 44 -9.09 13.15 4.27
CA ASP A 44 -8.61 12.91 2.91
C ASP A 44 -9.20 13.98 1.96
N ILE A 45 -8.34 14.63 1.16
CA ILE A 45 -8.76 15.73 0.30
C ILE A 45 -9.30 15.15 -1.00
N LEU A 46 -10.61 15.25 -1.21
CA LEU A 46 -11.26 14.90 -2.47
C LEU A 46 -11.79 16.17 -3.14
N ILE A 47 -11.12 16.64 -4.18
CA ILE A 47 -11.56 17.77 -4.99
C ILE A 47 -12.18 17.22 -6.27
N ARG A 48 -13.51 17.37 -6.42
CA ARG A 48 -14.23 17.08 -7.66
C ARG A 48 -14.62 18.39 -8.35
N ARG A 49 -14.10 18.61 -9.56
CA ARG A 49 -14.38 19.78 -10.41
C ARG A 49 -14.75 19.29 -11.81
N GLY A 50 -16.04 19.13 -12.08
CA GLY A 50 -16.52 18.62 -13.38
C GLY A 50 -15.91 17.25 -13.70
N ASN A 51 -15.11 17.18 -14.78
CA ASN A 51 -14.42 15.96 -15.22
C ASN A 51 -13.07 15.69 -14.50
N PHE A 52 -12.68 16.53 -13.54
CA PHE A 52 -11.45 16.40 -12.77
C PHE A 52 -11.73 15.90 -11.36
N VAL A 53 -11.05 14.82 -10.96
CA VAL A 53 -11.10 14.25 -9.60
C VAL A 53 -9.68 14.17 -9.07
N PHE A 54 -9.38 14.98 -8.06
CA PHE A 54 -8.12 14.91 -7.33
C PHE A 54 -8.37 14.30 -5.95
N PHE A 55 -7.69 13.19 -5.67
CA PHE A 55 -7.77 12.49 -4.39
C PHE A 55 -6.39 12.50 -3.73
N PHE A 56 -6.31 13.07 -2.53
CA PHE A 56 -5.08 13.14 -1.75
C PHE A 56 -5.29 12.47 -0.37
N PRO A 57 -4.78 11.24 -0.19
CA PRO A 57 -5.08 10.41 0.96
C PRO A 57 -4.16 10.71 2.16
N ILE A 58 -4.28 11.89 2.77
CA ILE A 58 -3.45 12.33 3.90
C ILE A 58 -3.57 11.37 5.09
N VAL A 59 -4.80 11.04 5.48
CA VAL A 59 -5.08 10.26 6.69
C VAL A 59 -4.63 8.82 6.47
N THR A 60 -4.82 8.30 5.27
CA THR A 60 -4.34 6.97 4.89
C THR A 60 -2.81 6.88 4.97
N CYS A 61 -2.09 7.87 4.42
CA CYS A 61 -0.63 7.92 4.50
C CYS A 61 -0.13 8.02 5.95
N LEU A 62 -0.82 8.81 6.78
CA LEU A 62 -0.49 8.94 8.20
C LEU A 62 -0.70 7.62 8.96
N LEU A 63 -1.82 6.94 8.72
CA LEU A 63 -2.12 5.63 9.31
C LEU A 63 -1.09 4.57 8.93
N ILE A 64 -0.72 4.51 7.65
CA ILE A 64 0.33 3.60 7.15
C ILE A 64 1.65 3.89 7.86
N SER A 65 2.07 5.15 7.94
CA SER A 65 3.30 5.55 8.62
C SER A 65 3.32 5.16 10.10
N ALA A 66 2.22 5.41 10.81
CA ALA A 66 2.08 5.04 12.21
C ALA A 66 2.11 3.52 12.41
N ALA A 67 1.44 2.76 11.54
CA ALA A 67 1.43 1.30 11.57
C ALA A 67 2.83 0.71 11.32
N LEU A 68 3.57 1.22 10.32
CA LEU A 68 4.95 0.81 10.06
C LEU A 68 5.87 1.14 11.24
N THR A 69 5.70 2.32 11.83
CA THR A 69 6.46 2.74 13.01
C THR A 69 6.21 1.79 14.18
N LEU A 70 4.95 1.47 14.46
CA LEU A 70 4.56 0.52 15.51
C LEU A 70 5.11 -0.89 15.22
N LEU A 71 5.05 -1.35 13.97
CA LEU A 71 5.60 -2.63 13.55
C LEU A 71 7.11 -2.70 13.82
N PHE A 72 7.87 -1.69 13.40
CA PHE A 72 9.32 -1.64 13.66
C PHE A 72 9.64 -1.51 15.14
N TYR A 73 8.82 -0.77 15.90
CA TYR A 73 8.95 -0.68 17.35
C TYR A 73 8.77 -2.06 18.00
N LEU A 74 7.72 -2.81 17.65
CA LEU A 74 7.47 -4.16 18.17
C LEU A 74 8.58 -5.14 17.78
N VAL A 75 9.06 -5.11 16.53
CA VAL A 75 10.20 -5.93 16.08
C VAL A 75 11.50 -5.55 16.79
N SER A 76 11.67 -4.27 17.15
CA SER A 76 12.82 -3.83 17.95
C SER A 76 12.72 -4.29 19.40
N LEU A 77 11.51 -4.36 19.95
CA LEU A 77 11.24 -4.84 21.31
C LEU A 77 11.46 -6.35 21.42
N PHE A 78 11.05 -7.13 20.41
CA PHE A 78 11.27 -8.58 20.37
C PHE A 78 12.74 -8.97 20.16
N ARG A 79 13.57 -8.06 19.64
CA ARG A 79 15.03 -8.25 19.46
C ARG A 79 15.86 -7.72 20.65
N ARG A 80 15.23 -7.19 21.68
CA ARG A 80 15.87 -6.82 22.96
C ARG A 80 15.59 -7.91 23.98
#